data_AF-A0A257XGP1-F1
#
_entry.id   AF-A0A257XGP1-F1
#
_cell.length_a   1.000
_cell.length_b   1.000
_cell.length_c   1.000
_cell.angle_alpha   90.00
_cell.angle_beta   90.00
_cell.angle_gamma   90.00
#
_symmetry.space_group_name_H-M   'P 1'
#
loop_
_entity.id
_entity.type
_entity.pdbx_description
1 polymer ?
#
loop_
_entity_poly.entity_id
_entity_poly.type
_entity_poly.pdbx_seq_one_letter_code
_entity_poly.pdbx_strand_id
1 'polypeptide(L)'
;RVTDLLAGEGLIEAAPADTGEAPEDLTRTPLSFPADRAVRLQNLARGDEGFLLALGYSTQRGYARTHPFVGEVRMGDVEVEMFVEELGFSVSLGDITLTECQMVNQFHGSAQVPPQFTRGYGLVFGQSERKAMSMALVDRALRWEELGEEKTAPAQDAEFVLSHSDNVQATGFVEHLKLPHYVDFQAELDLVRRMRAEHTAQASRAEDETDPPLRVKEVAP
;
A
#
# COMPACT_ATOMS: atom_id res chain seq x y z
N ARG A 1 -2.65 3.15 -29.79
CA ARG A 1 -2.58 2.22 -28.63
C ARG A 1 -3.95 1.55 -28.47
N VAL A 2 -4.07 0.39 -27.83
CA VAL A 2 -5.39 -0.29 -27.67
C VAL A 2 -6.37 0.63 -26.93
N THR A 3 -5.88 1.33 -25.92
CA THR A 3 -6.66 2.31 -25.15
C THR A 3 -7.05 3.56 -25.94
N ASP A 4 -6.29 3.95 -26.98
CA ASP A 4 -6.67 5.07 -27.86
C ASP A 4 -7.84 4.69 -28.76
N LEU A 5 -7.90 3.44 -29.22
CA LEU A 5 -9.04 2.92 -30.00
C LEU A 5 -10.32 2.96 -29.16
N LEU A 6 -10.25 2.45 -27.92
CA LEU A 6 -11.36 2.50 -26.97
C LEU A 6 -11.75 3.95 -26.62
N ALA A 7 -10.77 4.85 -26.46
CA ALA A 7 -11.03 6.25 -26.15
C ALA A 7 -11.70 6.99 -27.31
N GLY A 8 -11.34 6.67 -28.55
CA GLY A 8 -11.99 7.23 -29.75
C GLY A 8 -13.48 6.90 -29.85
N GLU A 9 -13.91 5.81 -29.23
CA GLU A 9 -15.32 5.40 -29.12
C GLU A 9 -15.98 5.83 -27.79
N GLY A 10 -15.24 6.48 -26.89
CA GLY A 10 -15.73 6.85 -25.55
C GLY A 10 -15.98 5.66 -24.62
N LEU A 11 -15.35 4.51 -24.90
CA LEU A 11 -15.56 3.26 -24.15
C LEU A 11 -14.66 3.13 -22.91
N ILE A 12 -13.68 4.03 -22.73
CA ILE A 12 -12.76 4.03 -21.59
C ILE A 12 -12.60 5.47 -21.08
N GLU A 13 -12.50 5.64 -19.76
CA GLU A 13 -12.25 6.95 -19.15
C GLU A 13 -11.03 7.61 -19.77
N ALA A 14 -11.07 8.92 -20.05
CA ALA A 14 -9.92 9.62 -20.63
C ALA A 14 -8.70 9.59 -19.69
N ALA A 15 -7.50 9.67 -20.26
CA ALA A 15 -6.33 9.98 -19.45
C ALA A 15 -6.52 11.40 -18.86
N PRO A 16 -6.06 11.65 -17.62
CA PRO A 16 -6.05 13.00 -17.06
C PRO A 16 -5.35 13.96 -18.03
N ALA A 17 -5.89 15.17 -18.17
CA ALA A 17 -5.24 16.21 -18.96
C ALA A 17 -3.90 16.56 -18.31
N ASP A 18 -2.88 16.74 -19.14
CA ASP A 18 -1.61 17.28 -18.69
C ASP A 18 -1.80 18.77 -18.37
N THR A 19 -1.62 19.12 -17.10
CA THR A 19 -1.71 20.51 -16.62
C THR A 19 -0.41 21.27 -16.81
N GLY A 20 0.68 20.59 -17.17
CA GLY A 20 2.04 21.15 -17.20
C GLY A 20 2.63 21.39 -15.81
N GLU A 21 1.93 21.02 -14.74
CA GLU A 21 2.44 21.12 -13.38
C GLU A 21 3.41 19.97 -13.09
N ALA A 22 4.54 20.28 -12.46
CA ALA A 22 5.47 19.26 -12.05
C ALA A 22 4.85 18.36 -10.96
N PRO A 23 4.95 17.02 -11.07
CA PRO A 23 4.45 16.14 -10.03
C PRO A 23 5.23 16.33 -8.73
N GLU A 24 4.57 16.11 -7.59
CA GLU A 24 5.26 16.05 -6.30
C GLU A 24 6.29 14.90 -6.30
N ASP A 25 7.41 15.12 -5.61
CA ASP A 25 8.54 14.20 -5.59
C ASP A 25 8.76 13.64 -4.17
N LEU A 26 8.39 12.37 -3.99
CA LEU A 26 8.57 11.61 -2.75
C LEU A 26 10.01 11.48 -2.29
N THR A 27 10.98 11.71 -3.16
CA THR A 27 12.40 11.71 -2.77
C THR A 27 12.82 13.01 -2.10
N ARG A 28 11.98 14.05 -2.18
CA ARG A 28 12.22 15.40 -1.65
C ARG A 28 11.25 15.77 -0.54
N THR A 29 9.98 15.38 -0.68
CA THR A 29 8.93 15.65 0.30
C THR A 29 8.48 14.32 0.93
N PRO A 30 8.40 14.24 2.27
CA PRO A 30 7.86 13.05 2.93
C PRO A 30 6.42 12.74 2.50
N LEU A 31 6.11 11.44 2.38
CA LEU A 31 4.76 10.99 2.06
C LEU A 31 3.74 11.54 3.08
N SER A 32 2.67 12.15 2.57
CA SER A 32 1.52 12.61 3.35
C SER A 32 0.21 12.14 2.72
N PHE A 33 -0.87 12.13 3.50
CA PHE A 33 -2.18 11.65 3.07
C PHE A 33 -3.25 12.75 3.16
N PRO A 34 -4.19 12.83 2.21
CA PRO A 34 -4.33 11.97 1.03
C PRO A 34 -3.23 12.21 -0.02
N ALA A 35 -2.68 11.15 -0.58
CA ALA A 35 -1.65 11.22 -1.62
C ALA A 35 -2.29 11.28 -3.01
N ASP A 36 -1.86 12.22 -3.85
CA ASP A 36 -2.31 12.32 -5.23
C ASP A 36 -1.89 11.10 -6.08
N ARG A 37 -2.43 10.99 -7.30
CA ARG A 37 -2.14 9.83 -8.15
C ARG A 37 -0.68 9.79 -8.62
N ALA A 38 -0.03 10.93 -8.83
CA ALA A 38 1.36 10.98 -9.28
C ALA A 38 2.30 10.43 -8.20
N VAL A 39 2.11 10.87 -6.97
CA VAL A 39 2.79 10.40 -5.75
C VAL A 39 2.54 8.90 -5.55
N ARG A 40 1.29 8.46 -5.67
CA ARG A 40 0.95 7.01 -5.58
C ARG A 40 1.71 6.21 -6.62
N LEU A 41 1.72 6.63 -7.90
CA LEU A 41 2.43 5.92 -8.96
C LEU A 41 3.95 5.92 -8.74
N GLN A 42 4.53 7.04 -8.27
CA GLN A 42 5.97 7.11 -7.92
C GLN A 42 6.32 6.13 -6.80
N ASN A 43 5.47 6.02 -5.76
CA ASN A 43 5.64 5.05 -4.68
C ASN A 43 5.52 3.61 -5.19
N LEU A 44 4.48 3.29 -5.97
CA LEU A 44 4.26 1.94 -6.50
C LEU A 44 5.40 1.48 -7.44
N ALA A 45 5.96 2.39 -8.23
CA ALA A 45 7.12 2.09 -9.06
C ALA A 45 8.32 1.62 -8.22
N ARG A 46 8.52 2.22 -7.04
CA ARG A 46 9.57 1.89 -6.06
C ARG A 46 9.22 0.72 -5.14
N GLY A 47 7.95 0.36 -5.02
CA GLY A 47 7.46 -0.65 -4.08
C GLY A 47 7.93 -2.07 -4.38
N ASP A 48 7.91 -2.91 -3.36
CA ASP A 48 8.24 -4.33 -3.43
C ASP A 48 7.31 -5.09 -4.38
N GLU A 49 7.91 -5.86 -5.27
CA GLU A 49 7.16 -6.60 -6.28
C GLU A 49 6.29 -7.71 -5.67
N GLY A 50 6.75 -8.38 -4.61
CA GLY A 50 6.01 -9.43 -3.94
C GLY A 50 4.79 -8.90 -3.20
N PHE A 51 4.95 -7.80 -2.47
CA PHE A 51 3.87 -7.12 -1.76
C PHE A 51 2.78 -6.62 -2.72
N LEU A 52 3.17 -5.90 -3.77
CA LEU A 52 2.22 -5.38 -4.76
C LEU A 52 1.54 -6.50 -5.56
N LEU A 53 2.26 -7.58 -5.88
CA LEU A 53 1.65 -8.77 -6.47
C LEU A 53 0.59 -9.36 -5.56
N ALA A 54 0.88 -9.52 -4.26
CA ALA A 54 -0.06 -10.11 -3.31
C ALA A 54 -1.32 -9.24 -3.14
N LEU A 55 -1.16 -7.91 -3.08
CA LEU A 55 -2.29 -6.98 -3.07
C LEU A 55 -3.12 -7.06 -4.35
N GLY A 56 -2.49 -6.96 -5.53
CA GLY A 56 -3.17 -7.09 -6.82
C GLY A 56 -3.86 -8.45 -6.99
N TYR A 57 -3.26 -9.54 -6.50
CA TYR A 57 -3.89 -10.86 -6.50
C TYR A 57 -5.10 -10.92 -5.56
N SER A 58 -5.06 -10.27 -4.40
CA SER A 58 -6.19 -10.22 -3.47
C SER A 58 -7.44 -9.60 -4.09
N THR A 59 -7.29 -8.59 -4.96
CA THR A 59 -8.41 -7.95 -5.66
C THR A 59 -9.07 -8.89 -6.66
N GLN A 60 -8.27 -9.70 -7.36
CA GLN A 60 -8.76 -10.78 -8.24
C GLN A 60 -9.47 -11.90 -7.48
N ARG A 61 -9.14 -12.09 -6.20
CA ARG A 61 -9.79 -13.06 -5.30
C ARG A 61 -11.00 -12.51 -4.57
N GLY A 62 -11.38 -11.25 -4.85
CA GLY A 62 -12.63 -10.65 -4.42
C GLY A 62 -12.54 -9.68 -3.25
N TYR A 63 -11.33 -9.34 -2.79
CA TYR A 63 -11.11 -8.25 -1.85
C TYR A 63 -11.10 -6.93 -2.62
N ALA A 64 -12.21 -6.18 -2.59
CA ALA A 64 -12.49 -5.09 -3.54
C ALA A 64 -12.56 -5.58 -4.99
N ARG A 65 -13.55 -6.44 -5.26
CA ARG A 65 -13.82 -7.10 -6.55
C ARG A 65 -13.62 -6.16 -7.73
N THR A 66 -12.47 -6.27 -8.37
CA THR A 66 -12.20 -5.67 -9.66
C THR A 66 -12.09 -6.80 -10.68
N HIS A 67 -12.64 -6.60 -11.88
CA HIS A 67 -12.47 -7.52 -13.01
C HIS A 67 -11.51 -6.91 -14.02
N PRO A 68 -10.18 -7.12 -13.87
CA PRO A 68 -9.19 -6.56 -14.76
C PRO A 68 -9.06 -7.38 -16.06
N PHE A 69 -8.83 -6.68 -17.15
CA PHE A 69 -8.35 -7.19 -18.43
C PHE A 69 -7.04 -6.50 -18.75
N VAL A 70 -6.09 -7.25 -19.30
CA VAL A 70 -4.89 -6.62 -19.87
C VAL A 70 -5.31 -5.92 -21.15
N GLY A 71 -5.33 -4.59 -21.14
CA GLY A 71 -5.57 -3.80 -22.35
C GLY A 71 -4.34 -3.80 -23.24
N GLU A 72 -3.18 -3.51 -22.66
CA GLU A 72 -1.89 -3.54 -23.36
C GLU A 72 -0.77 -3.81 -22.35
N VAL A 73 0.16 -4.69 -22.71
CA VAL A 73 1.49 -4.78 -22.09
C VAL A 73 2.49 -4.65 -23.23
N ARG A 74 3.40 -3.69 -23.12
CA ARG A 74 4.45 -3.48 -24.11
C ARG A 74 5.77 -3.22 -23.44
N MET A 75 6.82 -3.68 -24.10
CA MET A 75 8.19 -3.44 -23.71
C MET A 75 8.92 -2.85 -24.91
N GLY A 76 9.75 -1.84 -24.66
CA GLY A 76 10.56 -1.23 -25.71
C GLY A 76 11.54 -0.22 -25.14
N ASP A 77 12.39 0.26 -26.03
CA ASP A 77 13.35 1.30 -25.73
C ASP A 77 12.71 2.68 -25.96
N VAL A 78 12.92 3.59 -25.01
CA VAL A 78 12.43 4.96 -25.04
C VAL A 78 13.62 5.90 -24.88
N GLU A 79 13.75 6.84 -25.82
CA GLU A 79 14.78 7.87 -25.75
C GLU A 79 14.50 8.81 -24.57
N VAL A 80 15.55 9.08 -23.79
CA VAL A 80 15.53 10.06 -22.70
C VAL A 80 16.19 11.33 -23.21
N GLU A 81 15.47 12.45 -23.12
CA GLU A 81 16.01 13.76 -23.47
C GLU A 81 16.07 14.70 -22.25
N MET A 82 16.98 15.66 -22.30
CA MET A 82 17.11 16.72 -21.30
C MET A 82 17.24 18.07 -21.98
N PHE A 83 16.44 19.04 -21.56
CA PHE A 83 16.61 20.42 -22.00
C PHE A 83 17.83 21.04 -21.31
N VAL A 84 18.82 21.47 -22.10
CA VAL A 84 20.05 22.09 -21.58
C VAL A 84 19.96 23.60 -21.78
N GLU A 85 19.81 24.35 -20.69
CA GLU A 85 19.62 25.80 -20.72
C GLU A 85 20.76 26.53 -21.44
N GLU A 86 22.01 26.09 -21.27
CA GLU A 86 23.19 26.69 -21.90
C GLU A 86 23.23 26.48 -23.42
N LEU A 87 22.57 25.43 -23.92
CA LEU A 87 22.49 25.12 -25.35
C LEU A 87 21.20 25.64 -25.99
N GLY A 88 20.14 25.83 -25.20
CA GLY A 88 18.83 26.31 -25.65
C GLY A 88 18.00 25.26 -26.41
N PHE A 89 18.34 23.97 -26.30
CA PHE A 89 17.60 22.86 -26.93
C PHE A 89 17.73 21.56 -26.11
N SER A 90 16.85 20.60 -26.40
CA SER A 90 16.90 19.25 -25.80
C SER A 90 18.00 18.40 -26.41
N VAL A 91 18.80 17.74 -25.57
CA VAL A 91 19.80 16.76 -25.97
C VAL A 91 19.35 15.36 -25.60
N SER A 92 19.57 14.40 -26.51
CA SER A 92 19.37 12.98 -26.23
C SER A 92 20.45 12.47 -25.27
N LEU A 93 20.01 11.75 -24.23
CA LEU A 93 20.86 11.08 -23.24
C LEU A 93 21.00 9.57 -23.55
N GLY A 94 20.36 9.09 -24.61
CA GLY A 94 20.28 7.67 -24.98
C GLY A 94 18.94 7.03 -24.59
N ASP A 95 18.87 5.71 -24.74
CA ASP A 95 17.63 4.95 -24.58
C ASP A 95 17.58 4.18 -23.25
N ILE A 96 16.38 4.06 -22.70
CA ILE A 96 16.06 3.17 -21.57
C ILE A 96 15.02 2.15 -21.98
N THR A 97 15.21 0.89 -21.60
CA THR A 97 14.18 -0.14 -21.78
C THR A 97 13.12 -0.01 -20.69
N LEU A 98 11.87 0.13 -21.09
CA LEU A 98 10.71 0.20 -20.20
C LEU A 98 9.68 -0.87 -20.54
N THR A 99 8.95 -1.33 -19.54
CA THR A 99 7.71 -2.09 -19.69
C THR A 99 6.55 -1.27 -19.16
N GLU A 100 5.54 -1.07 -20.00
CA GLU A 100 4.29 -0.37 -19.68
C GLU A 100 3.13 -1.36 -19.68
N CYS A 101 2.28 -1.28 -18.65
CA CYS A 101 1.05 -2.04 -18.54
C CYS A 101 -0.15 -1.09 -18.35
N GLN A 102 -1.16 -1.26 -19.21
CA GLN A 102 -2.46 -0.61 -19.07
C GLN A 102 -3.52 -1.69 -18.85
N MET A 103 -4.09 -1.70 -17.64
CA MET A 103 -5.22 -2.56 -17.29
C MET A 103 -6.52 -1.84 -17.60
N VAL A 104 -7.50 -2.57 -18.12
CA VAL A 104 -8.88 -2.12 -18.33
C VAL A 104 -9.75 -2.83 -17.30
N ASN A 105 -10.54 -2.09 -16.54
CA ASN A 105 -11.35 -2.61 -15.44
C ASN A 105 -12.83 -2.35 -15.69
N GLN A 106 -13.68 -3.20 -15.11
CA GLN A 106 -15.14 -3.16 -15.26
C GLN A 106 -15.72 -1.75 -15.14
N PHE A 107 -16.79 -1.54 -15.91
CA PHE A 107 -17.32 -0.23 -16.22
C PHE A 107 -17.86 0.48 -14.98
N HIS A 108 -17.61 1.78 -14.92
CA HIS A 108 -18.29 2.68 -14.01
C HIS A 108 -19.09 3.69 -14.85
N GLY A 109 -20.26 4.08 -14.37
CA GLY A 109 -21.14 5.02 -15.04
C GLY A 109 -21.96 5.77 -14.01
N SER A 110 -22.32 7.01 -14.33
CA SER A 110 -23.15 7.84 -13.46
C SER A 110 -24.35 8.39 -14.24
N ALA A 111 -25.20 9.18 -13.59
CA ALA A 111 -26.27 9.89 -14.30
C ALA A 111 -25.71 10.92 -15.30
N GLN A 112 -24.45 11.34 -15.14
CA GLN A 112 -23.78 12.37 -15.95
C GLN A 112 -22.78 11.78 -16.95
N VAL A 113 -22.24 10.59 -16.70
CA VAL A 113 -21.18 9.96 -17.51
C VAL A 113 -21.66 8.59 -17.99
N PRO A 114 -21.70 8.34 -19.32
CA PRO A 114 -22.03 7.04 -19.86
C PRO A 114 -21.13 5.94 -19.25
N PRO A 115 -21.64 4.69 -19.11
CA PRO A 115 -20.83 3.58 -18.66
C PRO A 115 -19.60 3.41 -19.55
N GLN A 116 -18.42 3.48 -18.92
CA GLN A 116 -17.14 3.35 -19.60
C GLN A 116 -16.20 2.51 -18.74
N PHE A 117 -15.26 1.81 -19.38
CA PHE A 117 -14.20 1.11 -18.67
C PHE A 117 -13.33 2.08 -17.88
N THR A 118 -12.82 1.61 -16.77
CA THR A 118 -11.80 2.32 -15.97
C THR A 118 -10.43 1.75 -16.28
N ARG A 119 -9.36 2.46 -15.87
CA ARG A 119 -7.97 2.10 -16.17
C ARG A 119 -7.08 2.04 -14.94
N GLY A 120 -6.15 1.10 -14.96
CA GLY A 120 -5.00 1.03 -14.06
C GLY A 120 -3.70 1.14 -14.85
N TYR A 121 -2.68 1.76 -14.26
CA TYR A 121 -1.41 2.05 -14.94
C TYR A 121 -0.18 1.53 -14.19
N GLY A 122 0.75 0.93 -14.91
CA GLY A 122 2.05 0.54 -14.39
C GLY A 122 3.17 0.76 -15.40
N LEU A 123 4.32 1.25 -14.92
CA LEU A 123 5.51 1.50 -15.74
C LEU A 123 6.75 1.14 -14.94
N VAL A 124 7.64 0.34 -15.52
CA VAL A 124 8.84 -0.17 -14.86
C VAL A 124 10.03 -0.23 -15.82
N PHE A 125 11.24 -0.26 -15.30
CA PHE A 125 12.44 -0.53 -16.09
C PHE A 125 12.55 -2.00 -16.50
N GLY A 126 13.12 -2.22 -17.69
CA GLY A 126 13.43 -3.54 -18.22
C GLY A 126 12.21 -4.43 -18.44
N GLN A 127 12.38 -5.74 -18.29
CA GLN A 127 11.39 -6.76 -18.67
C GLN A 127 10.46 -7.21 -17.52
N SER A 128 10.23 -6.37 -16.49
CA SER A 128 9.46 -6.77 -15.30
C SER A 128 7.94 -6.61 -15.49
N GLU A 129 7.36 -7.38 -16.42
CA GLU A 129 5.91 -7.34 -16.74
C GLU A 129 5.04 -7.60 -15.50
N ARG A 130 5.42 -8.57 -14.65
CA ARG A 130 4.66 -8.90 -13.44
C ARG A 130 4.58 -7.73 -12.47
N LYS A 131 5.66 -6.95 -12.30
CA LYS A 131 5.64 -5.72 -11.50
C LYS A 131 4.75 -4.67 -12.15
N ALA A 132 4.86 -4.44 -13.46
CA ALA A 132 4.03 -3.47 -14.18
C ALA A 132 2.53 -3.80 -14.04
N MET A 133 2.16 -5.08 -14.20
CA MET A 133 0.79 -5.56 -14.01
C MET A 133 0.32 -5.35 -12.56
N SER A 134 1.15 -5.71 -11.58
CA SER A 134 0.82 -5.54 -10.16
C SER A 134 0.61 -4.07 -9.80
N MET A 135 1.46 -3.19 -10.32
CA MET A 135 1.33 -1.74 -10.19
C MET A 135 0.01 -1.23 -10.79
N ALA A 136 -0.35 -1.68 -12.01
CA ALA A 136 -1.59 -1.29 -12.65
C ALA A 136 -2.84 -1.74 -11.88
N LEU A 137 -2.83 -2.95 -11.31
CA LEU A 137 -3.92 -3.46 -10.48
C LEU A 137 -4.08 -2.63 -9.20
N VAL A 138 -2.98 -2.32 -8.52
CA VAL A 138 -2.99 -1.55 -7.26
C VAL A 138 -3.31 -0.07 -7.51
N ASP A 139 -2.80 0.55 -8.57
CA ASP A 139 -3.18 1.91 -8.99
C ASP A 139 -4.70 2.03 -9.11
N ARG A 140 -5.33 1.11 -9.85
CA ARG A 140 -6.79 1.11 -9.99
C ARG A 140 -7.52 0.91 -8.66
N ALA A 141 -7.03 0.05 -7.78
CA ALA A 141 -7.65 -0.17 -6.47
C ALA A 141 -7.57 1.10 -5.59
N LEU A 142 -6.46 1.84 -5.65
CA LEU A 142 -6.28 3.09 -4.90
C LEU A 142 -7.15 4.24 -5.41
N ARG A 143 -7.75 4.11 -6.59
CA ARG A 143 -8.68 5.08 -7.19
C ARG A 143 -10.14 4.87 -6.79
N TRP A 144 -10.41 4.04 -5.79
CA TRP A 144 -11.78 3.70 -5.36
C TRP A 144 -12.64 4.95 -5.07
N GLU A 145 -12.08 5.97 -4.41
CA GLU A 145 -12.80 7.21 -4.08
C GLU A 145 -13.09 8.05 -5.33
N GLU A 146 -12.13 8.18 -6.24
CA GLU A 146 -12.29 8.84 -7.55
C GLU A 146 -13.40 8.19 -8.40
N LEU A 147 -13.62 6.90 -8.17
CA LEU A 147 -14.55 6.06 -8.90
C LEU A 147 -15.83 5.78 -8.12
N GLY A 148 -16.08 6.47 -7.01
CA GLY A 148 -17.31 6.32 -6.22
C GLY A 148 -17.56 4.92 -5.67
N GLU A 149 -16.50 4.14 -5.46
CA GLU A 149 -16.56 2.79 -4.89
C GLU A 149 -16.53 2.88 -3.35
N GLU A 150 -16.74 1.76 -2.65
CA GLU A 150 -16.52 1.67 -1.21
C GLU A 150 -15.14 1.07 -0.92
N LYS A 151 -14.46 1.59 0.10
CA LYS A 151 -13.22 1.01 0.64
C LYS A 151 -13.56 -0.23 1.47
N THR A 152 -13.35 -1.40 0.87
CA THR A 152 -13.68 -2.72 1.46
C THR A 152 -12.47 -3.62 1.65
N ALA A 153 -11.29 -3.26 1.12
CA ALA A 153 -10.10 -4.09 1.16
C ALA A 153 -8.79 -3.32 1.38
N PRO A 154 -7.73 -3.99 1.86
CA PRO A 154 -6.42 -3.37 2.06
C PRO A 154 -5.82 -2.75 0.79
N ALA A 155 -6.06 -3.33 -0.40
CA ALA A 155 -5.54 -2.80 -1.66
C ALA A 155 -6.13 -1.43 -2.04
N GLN A 156 -7.26 -1.03 -1.45
CA GLN A 156 -7.88 0.29 -1.62
C GLN A 156 -7.42 1.30 -0.54
N ASP A 157 -6.66 0.84 0.45
CA ASP A 157 -6.20 1.67 1.55
C ASP A 157 -4.85 2.33 1.22
N ALA A 158 -4.88 3.58 0.76
CA ALA A 158 -3.67 4.30 0.38
C ALA A 158 -2.63 4.38 1.53
N GLU A 159 -3.07 4.61 2.77
CA GLU A 159 -2.14 4.70 3.90
C GLU A 159 -1.47 3.35 4.17
N PHE A 160 -2.27 2.27 4.19
CA PHE A 160 -1.74 0.92 4.37
C PHE A 160 -0.83 0.49 3.21
N VAL A 161 -1.22 0.73 1.95
CA VAL A 161 -0.44 0.28 0.79
C VAL A 161 0.89 1.03 0.70
N LEU A 162 0.86 2.37 0.72
CA LEU A 162 2.04 3.18 0.43
C LEU A 162 3.07 3.20 1.58
N SER A 163 2.61 2.99 2.82
CA SER A 163 3.50 2.96 4.00
C SER A 163 4.21 1.62 4.19
N HIS A 164 3.78 0.56 3.49
CA HIS A 164 4.32 -0.79 3.63
C HIS A 164 4.85 -1.37 2.31
N SER A 165 4.89 -0.57 1.24
CA SER A 165 5.36 -0.99 -0.08
C SER A 165 6.88 -0.94 -0.22
N ASP A 166 7.58 0.02 0.40
CA ASP A 166 9.02 0.20 0.22
C ASP A 166 9.82 -0.83 1.06
N ASN A 167 10.40 -1.83 0.40
CA ASN A 167 11.16 -2.87 1.08
C ASN A 167 12.50 -2.37 1.64
N VAL A 168 13.02 -1.21 1.24
CA VAL A 168 14.19 -0.60 1.87
C VAL A 168 13.84 -0.19 3.30
N GLN A 169 12.68 0.45 3.47
CA GLN A 169 12.16 0.81 4.80
C GLN A 169 11.75 -0.43 5.58
N ALA A 170 10.95 -1.32 4.99
CA ALA A 170 10.44 -2.49 5.68
C ALA A 170 11.55 -3.45 6.12
N THR A 171 12.56 -3.68 5.29
CA THR A 171 13.72 -4.52 5.65
C THR A 171 14.49 -3.91 6.80
N GLY A 172 14.78 -2.61 6.74
CA GLY A 172 15.46 -1.92 7.84
C GLY A 172 14.71 -2.05 9.16
N PHE A 173 13.39 -1.85 9.13
CA PHE A 173 12.55 -1.92 10.32
C PHE A 173 12.27 -3.35 10.79
N VAL A 174 12.23 -4.38 9.96
CA VAL A 174 12.09 -5.75 10.48
C VAL A 174 13.41 -6.24 11.07
N GLU A 175 14.52 -5.98 10.37
CA GLU A 175 15.84 -6.46 10.76
C GLU A 175 16.42 -5.71 11.97
N HIS A 176 15.90 -4.52 12.32
CA HIS A 176 16.35 -3.78 13.50
C HIS A 176 16.16 -4.59 14.79
N LEU A 177 15.19 -5.51 14.83
CA LEU A 177 14.92 -6.37 16.00
C LEU A 177 16.12 -7.21 16.44
N LYS A 178 17.12 -7.40 15.56
CA LYS A 178 18.38 -8.06 15.89
C LYS A 178 19.32 -7.21 16.76
N LEU A 179 19.09 -5.89 16.80
CA LEU A 179 19.85 -4.99 17.67
C LEU A 179 19.51 -5.23 19.14
N PRO A 180 20.36 -4.81 20.09
CA PRO A 180 20.09 -5.05 21.50
C PRO A 180 18.87 -4.26 22.01
N HIS A 181 17.84 -4.97 22.46
CA HIS A 181 16.62 -4.41 23.09
C HIS A 181 16.53 -4.78 24.59
N TYR A 182 17.65 -5.10 25.24
CA TYR A 182 17.64 -5.64 26.60
C TYR A 182 17.17 -4.63 27.66
N VAL A 183 17.31 -3.31 27.42
CA VAL A 183 16.83 -2.28 28.36
C VAL A 183 15.31 -2.22 28.35
N ASP A 184 14.69 -2.09 27.18
CA ASP A 184 13.22 -2.06 27.04
C ASP A 184 12.62 -3.40 27.49
N PHE A 185 13.25 -4.52 27.11
CA PHE A 185 12.83 -5.84 27.56
C PHE A 185 12.91 -6.00 29.08
N GLN A 186 13.90 -5.41 29.74
CA GLN A 186 14.02 -5.44 31.20
C GLN A 186 12.87 -4.67 31.88
N ALA A 187 12.46 -3.53 31.33
CA ALA A 187 11.32 -2.77 31.83
C ALA A 187 10.00 -3.58 31.74
N GLU A 188 9.78 -4.27 30.62
CA GLU A 188 8.65 -5.18 30.43
C GLU A 188 8.70 -6.38 31.40
N LEU A 189 9.88 -6.98 31.61
CA LEU A 189 10.05 -8.06 32.58
C LEU A 189 9.67 -7.62 34.00
N ASP A 190 10.05 -6.40 34.40
CA ASP A 190 9.75 -5.89 35.73
C ASP A 190 8.26 -5.52 35.88
N LEU A 191 7.60 -5.08 34.82
CA LEU A 191 6.14 -4.92 34.80
C LEU A 191 5.44 -6.28 35.00
N VAL A 192 5.80 -7.29 34.19
CA VAL A 192 5.21 -8.64 34.29
C VAL A 192 5.43 -9.25 35.68
N ARG A 193 6.62 -9.08 36.27
CA ARG A 193 6.92 -9.56 37.63
C ARG A 193 6.03 -8.91 38.69
N ARG A 194 5.79 -7.60 38.59
CA ARG A 194 4.89 -6.89 39.51
C ARG A 194 3.45 -7.37 39.39
N MET A 195 2.93 -7.47 38.16
CA MET A 195 1.56 -7.98 37.93
C MET A 195 1.38 -9.40 38.47
N ARG A 196 2.40 -10.27 38.33
CA ARG A 196 2.37 -11.62 38.90
C ARG A 196 2.35 -11.61 40.42
N ALA A 197 3.16 -10.76 41.07
CA ALA A 197 3.17 -10.64 42.52
C ALA A 197 1.83 -10.15 43.07
N GLU A 198 1.22 -9.16 42.41
CA GLU A 198 -0.12 -8.65 42.75
C GLU A 198 -1.20 -9.74 42.61
N HIS A 199 -1.17 -10.51 41.52
CA HIS A 199 -2.10 -11.60 41.30
C HIS A 199 -1.98 -12.70 42.38
N THR A 200 -0.75 -13.10 42.75
CA THR A 200 -0.54 -14.08 43.83
C THR A 200 -1.03 -13.55 45.17
N ALA A 201 -0.78 -12.28 45.49
CA ALA A 201 -1.25 -11.66 46.73
C ALA A 201 -2.78 -11.53 46.81
N GLN A 202 -3.45 -11.32 45.67
CA GLN A 202 -4.91 -11.33 45.60
C GLN A 202 -5.48 -12.75 45.79
N ALA A 203 -4.86 -13.76 45.18
CA ALA A 203 -5.26 -15.16 45.37
C ALA A 203 -5.12 -15.60 46.83
N SER A 204 -4.01 -15.27 47.50
CA SER A 204 -3.81 -15.60 48.92
C SER A 204 -4.80 -14.89 49.85
N ARG A 205 -5.19 -13.65 49.53
CA ARG A 205 -6.20 -12.90 50.32
C ARG A 205 -7.61 -13.49 50.15
N ALA A 206 -7.94 -13.97 48.96
CA ALA A 206 -9.21 -14.63 48.70
C ALA A 206 -9.31 -15.99 49.43
N GLU A 207 -8.21 -16.73 49.54
CA GLU A 207 -8.15 -17.96 50.33
C GLU A 207 -8.29 -17.69 51.85
N ASP A 208 -7.62 -16.67 52.38
CA ASP A 208 -7.72 -16.26 53.80
C ASP A 208 -9.12 -15.76 54.18
N GLU A 209 -9.87 -15.12 53.28
CA GLU A 209 -11.26 -14.69 53.54
C GLU A 209 -12.27 -15.85 53.53
N THR A 210 -11.94 -16.98 52.88
CA THR A 210 -12.83 -18.15 52.80
C THR A 210 -12.72 -19.13 53.98
N ASP A 211 -11.73 -18.99 54.86
CA ASP A 211 -11.57 -19.84 56.04
C ASP A 211 -11.66 -19.02 57.34
N PRO A 212 -12.88 -18.76 57.87
CA PRO A 212 -13.01 -18.04 59.13
C PRO A 212 -12.48 -18.93 60.27
N PRO A 213 -11.77 -18.36 61.26
CA PRO A 213 -11.19 -19.15 62.33
C PRO A 213 -12.31 -19.88 63.09
N LEU A 214 -12.25 -21.21 63.11
CA LEU A 214 -13.03 -22.07 63.99
C LEU A 214 -12.78 -21.63 65.44
N ARG A 215 -13.66 -20.77 65.97
CA ARG A 215 -13.68 -20.43 67.40
C ARG A 215 -14.02 -21.71 68.16
N VAL A 216 -12.99 -22.39 68.63
CA VAL A 216 -13.13 -23.44 69.64
C VAL A 216 -13.70 -22.78 70.89
N LYS A 217 -14.99 -23.00 71.16
CA LYS A 217 -15.58 -22.65 72.45
C LYS A 217 -14.94 -23.55 73.49
N GLU A 218 -14.05 -23.01 74.31
CA GLU A 218 -13.63 -23.67 75.54
C GLU A 218 -14.88 -23.91 76.41
N VAL A 219 -15.18 -25.19 76.62
CA VAL A 219 -16.17 -25.64 77.59
C VAL A 219 -15.46 -25.70 78.94
N ALA A 220 -15.78 -24.74 79.82
CA ALA A 220 -15.36 -24.78 81.21
C ALA A 220 -16.18 -25.85 81.98
N PRO A 221 -15.58 -26.48 83.01
CA PRO A 221 -16.08 -27.72 83.64
C PRO A 221 -17.38 -27.55 84.44
#